data_AF-A0A354SC02-F1
#
_entry.id   AF-A0A354SC02-F1
#
_cell.length_a   1.000
_cell.length_b   1.000
_cell.length_c   1.000
_cell.angle_alpha   90.00
_cell.angle_beta   90.00
_cell.angle_gamma   90.00
#
_symmetry.space_group_name_H-M   'P 1'
#
loop_
_entity.id
_entity.type
_entity.pdbx_description
1 polymer ?
#
loop_
_entity_poly.entity_id
_entity_poly.type
_entity_poly.pdbx_seq_one_letter_code
_entity_poly.pdbx_strand_id
1 'polypeptide(L)'
;LGIGMVPYSPLGRGLLTGTIQSSDELVENDWRRTNPRFQAEDMQANLKLVEQLSELAKSRGVTPAQFALAWVQSQGADVVPIPGTKRRTYLDGNVAAATIQLTPAELAAVDAIAPYGAAAGGRYGASAMPTVNQ
;
A
#
# COMPACT_ATOMS: atom_id res chain seq x y z
N LEU A 1 4.10 19.58 -19.19
CA LEU A 1 3.36 20.10 -18.01
C LEU A 1 4.18 20.01 -16.73
N GLY A 2 5.10 19.03 -16.53
CA GLY A 2 6.09 19.09 -15.43
C GLY A 2 5.47 19.08 -14.02
N ILE A 3 4.29 18.49 -13.87
CA ILE A 3 3.52 18.45 -12.63
C ILE A 3 3.86 17.16 -11.89
N GLY A 4 4.37 17.27 -10.67
CA GLY A 4 4.63 16.09 -9.81
C GLY A 4 3.36 15.50 -9.22
N MET A 5 3.37 14.18 -8.99
CA MET A 5 2.33 13.45 -8.28
C MET A 5 2.78 13.10 -6.86
N VAL A 6 1.91 13.35 -5.88
CA VAL A 6 2.17 13.04 -4.47
C VAL A 6 1.15 12.01 -3.96
N PRO A 7 1.43 10.70 -4.07
CA PRO A 7 0.52 9.66 -3.61
C PRO A 7 0.26 9.71 -2.10
N TYR A 8 -1.00 9.97 -1.72
CA TYR A 8 -1.49 9.91 -0.34
C TYR A 8 -1.89 8.48 0.08
N SER A 9 -1.51 8.09 1.30
CA SER A 9 -1.68 6.75 1.86
C SER A 9 -1.06 5.63 1.00
N PRO A 10 0.22 5.74 0.61
CA PRO A 10 0.86 4.82 -0.33
C PRO A 10 0.93 3.37 0.18
N LEU A 11 0.93 3.16 1.49
CA LEU A 11 0.95 1.84 2.13
C LEU A 11 -0.44 1.22 2.37
N GLY A 12 -1.46 1.65 1.63
CA GLY A 12 -2.81 1.10 1.77
C GLY A 12 -3.36 1.24 3.19
N ARG A 13 -3.02 2.33 3.88
CA ARG A 13 -3.42 2.61 5.29
C ARG A 13 -2.90 1.55 6.28
N GLY A 14 -1.72 1.01 5.98
CA GLY A 14 -1.04 -0.01 6.77
C GLY A 14 -1.24 -1.42 6.23
N LEU A 15 -2.21 -1.65 5.35
CA LEU A 15 -2.51 -2.99 4.84
C LEU A 15 -1.31 -3.60 4.09
N LEU A 16 -0.61 -2.81 3.27
CA LEU A 16 0.56 -3.26 2.48
C LEU A 16 1.81 -3.51 3.32
N THR A 17 1.76 -3.27 4.63
CA THR A 17 2.89 -3.59 5.53
C THR A 17 2.91 -5.05 5.94
N GLY A 18 1.82 -5.79 5.71
CA GLY A 18 1.66 -7.17 6.16
C GLY A 18 1.44 -7.32 7.67
N THR A 19 1.32 -6.23 8.43
CA THR A 19 1.17 -6.30 9.89
C THR A 19 -0.28 -6.33 10.37
N ILE A 20 -1.25 -6.13 9.48
CA ILE A 20 -2.68 -6.16 9.81
C ILE A 20 -3.25 -7.41 9.16
N GLN A 21 -3.67 -8.38 9.97
CA GLN A 21 -4.16 -9.68 9.51
C GLN A 21 -5.66 -9.85 9.74
N SER A 22 -6.26 -9.02 10.59
CA SER A 22 -7.72 -8.93 10.77
C SER A 22 -8.13 -7.50 11.14
N SER A 23 -9.37 -7.13 10.80
CA SER A 23 -9.98 -5.89 11.26
C SER A 23 -10.21 -5.89 12.79
N ASP A 24 -10.24 -7.08 13.41
CA ASP A 24 -10.35 -7.24 14.86
C ASP A 24 -9.10 -6.79 15.63
N GLU A 25 -7.93 -6.78 14.98
CA GLU A 25 -6.68 -6.27 15.55
C GLU A 25 -6.67 -4.74 15.65
N LEU A 26 -7.59 -4.07 14.95
CA LEU A 26 -7.75 -2.63 14.99
C LEU A 26 -8.48 -2.21 16.26
N VAL A 27 -7.95 -1.20 16.94
CA VAL A 27 -8.59 -0.59 18.11
C VAL A 27 -10.03 -0.17 17.78
N GLU A 28 -10.92 -0.24 18.77
CA GLU A 28 -12.37 -0.08 18.59
C GLU A 28 -12.77 1.17 17.80
N ASN A 29 -12.12 2.30 18.06
CA ASN A 29 -12.40 3.59 17.41
C ASN A 29 -11.59 3.83 16.13
N ASP A 30 -10.93 2.81 15.57
CA ASP A 30 -10.18 2.95 14.33
C ASP A 30 -11.15 3.05 13.14
N TRP A 31 -11.10 4.18 12.43
CA TRP A 31 -11.97 4.44 11.28
C TRP A 31 -11.81 3.40 10.15
N ARG A 32 -10.68 2.67 10.08
CA ARG A 32 -10.50 1.58 9.12
C ARG A 32 -11.51 0.45 9.34
N ARG A 33 -12.04 0.28 10.55
CA ARG A 33 -13.11 -0.69 10.84
C ARG A 33 -14.38 -0.46 10.01
N THR A 34 -14.59 0.75 9.47
CA THR A 34 -15.71 1.06 8.55
C THR A 34 -15.23 1.30 7.11
N ASN A 35 -13.95 1.08 6.81
CA ASN A 35 -13.43 1.22 5.45
C ASN A 35 -13.78 -0.05 4.65
N PRO A 36 -14.33 0.08 3.42
CA PRO A 36 -14.69 -1.08 2.60
C PRO A 36 -13.55 -2.12 2.44
N ARG A 37 -12.31 -1.68 2.25
CA ARG A 37 -11.15 -2.57 2.06
C ARG A 37 -10.79 -3.43 3.28
N PHE A 38 -11.34 -3.10 4.44
CA PHE A 38 -11.12 -3.77 5.72
C PHE A 38 -12.40 -4.50 6.20
N GLN A 39 -13.44 -4.58 5.36
CA GLN A 39 -14.64 -5.38 5.65
C GLN A 39 -14.40 -6.83 5.25
N ALA A 40 -15.05 -7.77 5.96
CA ALA A 40 -14.84 -9.21 5.91
C ALA A 40 -14.25 -9.78 4.59
N GLU A 41 -15.07 -10.01 3.57
CA GLU A 41 -14.65 -10.69 2.34
C GLU A 41 -13.65 -9.86 1.53
N ASP A 42 -13.81 -8.53 1.51
CA ASP A 42 -12.90 -7.60 0.83
C ASP A 42 -11.50 -7.65 1.45
N MET A 43 -11.42 -7.68 2.78
CA MET A 43 -10.18 -7.76 3.52
C MET A 43 -9.49 -9.10 3.25
N GLN A 44 -10.22 -10.21 3.28
CA GLN A 44 -9.66 -11.52 2.96
C GLN A 44 -9.11 -11.57 1.54
N ALA A 45 -9.81 -11.00 0.56
CA ALA A 45 -9.31 -10.90 -0.81
C ALA A 45 -8.04 -10.04 -0.89
N ASN A 46 -8.03 -8.89 -0.22
CA ASN A 46 -6.87 -8.00 -0.18
C ASN A 46 -5.66 -8.63 0.52
N LEU A 47 -5.86 -9.41 1.58
CA LEU A 47 -4.79 -10.09 2.31
C LEU A 47 -4.07 -11.13 1.44
N LYS A 48 -4.78 -11.81 0.52
CA LYS A 48 -4.15 -12.72 -0.46
C LYS A 48 -3.23 -11.97 -1.43
N LEU A 49 -3.56 -10.73 -1.78
CA LEU A 49 -2.68 -9.86 -2.58
C LEU A 49 -1.45 -9.45 -1.76
N VAL A 50 -1.67 -9.02 -0.51
CA VAL A 50 -0.61 -8.60 0.41
C VAL A 50 0.36 -9.75 0.68
N GLU A 51 -0.13 -10.97 0.87
CA GLU A 51 0.70 -12.16 1.09
C GLU A 51 1.65 -12.41 -0.09
N GLN A 52 1.13 -12.43 -1.32
CA GLN A 52 1.96 -12.62 -2.52
C GLN A 52 3.00 -11.51 -2.71
N LEU A 53 2.61 -10.25 -2.49
CA LEU A 53 3.53 -9.11 -2.53
C LEU A 53 4.58 -9.18 -1.41
N SER A 54 4.22 -9.71 -0.24
CA SER A 54 5.13 -9.89 0.88
C SER A 54 6.18 -10.97 0.60
N GLU A 55 5.80 -12.05 -0.09
CA GLU A 55 6.78 -13.06 -0.52
C GLU A 55 7.75 -12.52 -1.58
N LEU A 56 7.30 -11.66 -2.51
CA LEU A 56 8.22 -10.94 -3.40
C LEU A 56 9.20 -10.06 -2.62
N ALA A 57 8.71 -9.25 -1.68
CA ALA A 57 9.55 -8.40 -0.83
C ALA A 57 10.60 -9.23 -0.06
N LYS A 58 10.17 -10.35 0.52
CA LYS A 58 11.01 -11.29 1.26
C LYS A 58 12.06 -11.94 0.38
N SER A 59 11.73 -12.35 -0.85
CA SER A 59 12.70 -12.90 -1.81
C SER A 59 13.82 -11.92 -2.14
N ARG A 60 13.53 -10.61 -2.07
CA ARG A 60 14.49 -9.52 -2.25
C ARG A 60 15.22 -9.14 -0.96
N GLY A 61 14.82 -9.69 0.19
CA GLY A 61 15.39 -9.37 1.49
C GLY A 61 14.99 -7.98 2.01
N VAL A 62 13.84 -7.44 1.57
CA VAL A 62 13.30 -6.15 2.03
C VAL A 62 11.95 -6.34 2.69
N THR A 63 11.50 -5.35 3.46
CA THR A 63 10.18 -5.40 4.09
C THR A 63 9.05 -5.16 3.06
N PRO A 64 7.82 -5.67 3.30
CA PRO A 64 6.67 -5.37 2.44
C PRO A 64 6.42 -3.87 2.27
N ALA A 65 6.60 -3.09 3.34
CA ALA A 65 6.46 -1.64 3.30
C ALA A 65 7.49 -0.97 2.38
N GLN A 66 8.76 -1.39 2.44
CA GLN A 66 9.81 -0.91 1.55
C GLN A 66 9.53 -1.26 0.09
N PHE A 67 9.13 -2.50 -0.17
CA PHE A 67 8.81 -2.96 -1.52
C PHE A 67 7.62 -2.19 -2.12
N ALA A 68 6.55 -1.98 -1.35
CA ALA A 68 5.40 -1.19 -1.77
C ALA A 68 5.77 0.27 -2.07
N LEU A 69 6.60 0.91 -1.24
CA LEU A 69 7.05 2.28 -1.49
C LEU A 69 7.97 2.39 -2.70
N ALA A 70 8.87 1.42 -2.90
CA ALA A 70 9.73 1.35 -4.08
C ALA A 70 8.89 1.20 -5.35
N TRP A 71 7.84 0.38 -5.32
CA TRP A 71 6.91 0.23 -6.45
C TRP A 71 6.12 1.52 -6.74
N VAL A 72 5.65 2.23 -5.71
CA VAL A 72 4.96 3.52 -5.93
C VAL A 72 5.91 4.54 -6.55
N GLN A 73 7.16 4.60 -6.08
CA GLN A 73 8.16 5.51 -6.64
C GLN A 73 8.57 5.15 -8.07
N SER A 74 8.53 3.86 -8.45
CA SER A 74 8.87 3.43 -9.81
C SER A 74 7.83 3.82 -10.86
N GLN A 75 6.66 4.36 -10.46
CA GLN A 75 5.61 4.78 -11.40
C GLN A 75 5.97 6.05 -12.19
N GLY A 76 7.00 6.79 -11.78
CA GLY A 76 7.49 7.96 -12.51
C GLY A 76 8.53 8.75 -11.72
N ALA A 77 9.43 9.45 -12.43
CA ALA A 77 10.46 10.28 -11.80
C ALA A 77 9.88 11.48 -11.01
N ASP A 78 8.63 11.82 -11.27
CA ASP A 78 7.85 12.90 -10.67
C ASP A 78 6.83 12.38 -9.63
N VAL A 79 6.91 11.10 -9.26
CA VAL A 79 6.06 10.46 -8.25
C VAL A 79 6.78 10.40 -6.90
N VAL A 80 6.26 11.14 -5.91
CA VAL A 80 6.87 11.24 -4.57
C VAL A 80 5.84 10.84 -3.52
N PRO A 81 5.83 9.57 -3.05
CA PRO A 81 4.90 9.15 -2.01
C PRO A 81 5.17 9.83 -0.67
N ILE A 82 4.11 10.04 0.12
CA ILE A 82 4.20 10.61 1.48
C ILE A 82 3.86 9.56 2.54
N PRO A 83 4.76 8.61 2.84
CA PRO A 83 4.53 7.60 3.86
C PRO A 83 4.53 8.23 5.26
N GLY A 84 3.42 8.11 5.98
CA GLY A 84 3.31 8.56 7.36
C GLY A 84 3.99 7.60 8.34
N THR A 85 4.61 8.14 9.39
CA THR A 85 5.11 7.37 10.53
C THR A 85 5.18 8.23 11.79
N LYS A 86 5.10 7.59 12.97
CA LYS A 86 5.37 8.20 14.29
C LYS A 86 6.62 7.62 14.97
N ARG A 87 7.29 6.65 14.35
CA ARG A 87 8.41 5.89 14.93
C ARG A 87 9.64 6.02 14.02
N ARG A 88 10.81 6.27 14.63
CA ARG A 88 12.09 6.41 13.91
C ARG A 88 12.44 5.17 13.10
N THR A 89 12.24 3.98 13.66
CA THR A 89 12.50 2.72 12.96
C THR A 89 11.75 2.58 11.64
N TYR A 90 10.51 3.07 11.56
CA TYR A 90 9.76 3.08 10.30
C TYR A 90 10.15 4.25 9.39
N LEU A 91 10.63 5.37 9.95
CA LEU A 91 11.23 6.43 9.14
C LEU A 91 12.46 5.89 8.40
N ASP A 92 13.35 5.18 9.10
CA ASP A 92 14.54 4.58 8.51
C ASP A 92 14.16 3.59 7.39
N GLY A 93 13.14 2.76 7.63
CA GLY A 93 12.57 1.87 6.61
C GLY A 93 12.01 2.62 5.39
N ASN A 94 11.24 3.69 5.61
CA ASN A 94 10.67 4.51 4.54
C ASN A 94 11.78 5.20 3.71
N VAL A 95 12.83 5.71 4.35
CA VAL A 95 13.97 6.33 3.67
C VAL A 95 14.73 5.30 2.84
N ALA A 96 14.99 4.11 3.40
CA ALA A 96 15.65 3.02 2.70
C ALA A 96 14.85 2.53 1.47
N ALA A 97 13.52 2.70 1.45
CA ALA A 97 12.72 2.36 0.28
C ALA A 97 13.10 3.20 -0.96
N ALA A 98 13.54 4.44 -0.77
CA ALA A 98 13.90 5.35 -1.86
C ALA A 98 15.17 4.92 -2.62
N THR A 99 15.95 4.00 -2.05
CA THR A 99 17.17 3.48 -2.70
C THR A 99 16.94 2.14 -3.39
N ILE A 100 15.70 1.61 -3.40
CA ILE A 100 15.38 0.32 -4.00
C ILE A 100 14.88 0.54 -5.43
N GLN A 101 15.60 0.01 -6.43
CA GLN A 101 15.14 -0.05 -7.80
C GLN A 101 14.60 -1.45 -8.13
N LEU A 102 13.30 -1.56 -8.34
CA LEU A 102 12.68 -2.81 -8.78
C LEU A 102 13.10 -3.14 -10.22
N THR A 103 13.36 -4.42 -10.47
CA THR A 103 13.69 -4.94 -11.79
C THR A 103 12.43 -5.03 -12.66
N PRO A 104 12.56 -5.07 -13.99
CA PRO A 104 11.42 -5.29 -14.88
C PRO A 104 10.61 -6.55 -14.56
N ALA A 105 11.28 -7.62 -14.12
CA ALA A 105 10.62 -8.88 -13.74
C ALA A 105 9.76 -8.73 -12.48
N GLU A 106 10.24 -8.00 -11.47
CA GLU A 106 9.45 -7.72 -10.26
C GLU A 106 8.27 -6.80 -10.54
N LEU A 107 8.45 -5.78 -11.40
CA LEU A 107 7.35 -4.92 -11.82
C LEU A 107 6.25 -5.73 -12.52
N ALA A 108 6.64 -6.60 -13.46
CA ALA A 108 5.71 -7.50 -14.13
C ALA A 108 5.02 -8.47 -13.15
N ALA A 109 5.73 -8.95 -12.13
CA ALA A 109 5.14 -9.80 -11.09
C ALA A 109 4.12 -9.03 -10.24
N VAL A 110 4.39 -7.77 -9.89
CA VAL A 110 3.41 -6.93 -9.20
C VAL A 110 2.16 -6.71 -10.06
N ASP A 111 2.33 -6.41 -11.34
CA ASP A 111 1.20 -6.21 -12.26
C ASP A 111 0.35 -7.47 -12.43
N ALA A 112 0.96 -8.65 -12.37
CA ALA A 112 0.26 -9.94 -12.40
C ALA A 112 -0.49 -10.24 -11.10
N ILE A 113 0.10 -9.91 -9.94
CA ILE A 113 -0.50 -10.14 -8.62
C ILE A 113 -1.65 -9.16 -8.36
N ALA A 114 -1.41 -7.88 -8.60
CA ALA A 114 -2.30 -6.78 -8.23
C ALA A 114 -2.53 -5.83 -9.42
N PRO A 115 -3.17 -6.29 -10.51
CA PRO A 115 -3.52 -5.42 -11.63
C PRO A 115 -4.45 -4.29 -11.18
N TYR A 116 -4.59 -3.26 -12.03
CA TYR A 116 -5.52 -2.17 -11.77
C TYR A 116 -6.93 -2.70 -11.46
N GLY A 117 -7.47 -2.31 -10.29
CA GLY A 117 -8.78 -2.76 -9.81
C GLY A 117 -8.78 -4.09 -9.03
N ALA A 118 -7.62 -4.73 -8.81
CA ALA A 118 -7.54 -5.99 -8.05
C ALA A 118 -7.94 -5.85 -6.57
N ALA A 119 -7.75 -4.67 -5.98
CA ALA A 119 -8.12 -4.45 -4.59
C ALA A 119 -9.66 -4.47 -4.43
N ALA A 120 -10.14 -5.32 -3.54
CA ALA A 120 -11.54 -5.44 -3.19
C ALA A 120 -11.96 -4.32 -2.22
N GLY A 121 -13.18 -3.81 -2.38
CA GLY A 121 -13.71 -2.68 -1.61
C GLY A 121 -13.23 -1.29 -2.09
N GLY A 122 -14.12 -0.30 -1.97
CA GLY A 122 -13.84 1.09 -2.30
C GLY A 122 -12.75 1.74 -1.43
N ARG A 123 -12.00 2.71 -1.99
CA ARG A 123 -10.96 3.47 -1.24
C ARG A 123 -11.53 4.19 0.00
N TYR A 124 -12.76 4.66 -0.13
CA TYR A 124 -13.61 5.22 0.92
C TYR A 124 -15.02 4.63 0.79
N GLY A 125 -15.84 4.79 1.83
CA GLY A 125 -17.26 4.45 1.77
C GLY A 125 -18.04 5.32 0.78
N ALA A 126 -19.22 4.85 0.37
CA ALA A 126 -20.04 5.48 -0.67
C ALA A 126 -20.35 6.96 -0.43
N SER A 127 -20.55 7.37 0.83
CA SER A 127 -20.81 8.77 1.18
C SER A 127 -19.59 9.69 1.13
N ALA A 128 -18.38 9.13 1.24
CA ALA A 128 -17.13 9.90 1.31
C ALA A 128 -16.36 9.92 -0.03
N MET A 129 -16.54 8.93 -0.90
CA MET A 129 -15.92 8.94 -2.23
C MET A 129 -16.27 10.18 -3.07
N PRO A 130 -17.52 10.69 -3.10
CA PRO A 130 -17.88 11.86 -3.91
C PRO A 130 -17.18 13.16 -3.49
N THR A 131 -16.66 13.25 -2.26
CA THR A 131 -15.99 14.46 -1.75
C THR A 131 -14.49 14.48 -2.07
N VAL A 132 -13.97 13.45 -2.74
CA VAL A 132 -12.54 13.36 -3.09
C VAL A 132 -12.28 14.19 -4.34
N ASN A 133 -11.28 15.07 -4.29
CA ASN A 133 -10.85 15.94 -5.40
C ASN A 133 -11.93 16.91 -5.91
N GLN A 134 -12.86 17.32 -5.03
CA GLN A 134 -13.72 18.47 -5.30
C GLN A 134 -12.95 19.78 -5.22
#